data_AF-A0A956AJI5-F1
#
_entry.id   AF-A0A956AJI5-F1
#
_cell.length_a   1.000
_cell.length_b   1.000
_cell.length_c   1.000
_cell.angle_alpha   90.00
_cell.angle_beta   90.00
_cell.angle_gamma   90.00
#
_symmetry.space_group_name_H-M   'P 1'
#
loop_
_entity.id
_entity.type
_entity.pdbx_description
1 polymer ?
#
loop_
_entity_poly.entity_id
_entity_poly.type
_entity_poly.pdbx_seq_one_letter_code
_entity_poly.pdbx_strand_id
1 'polypeptide(L)'
;MSEAIDLEALTVARYPAPEWITFVELRAGTGWAKGAAQRFDVVALNSWPSKRGHRAAFEVKRSRADFMRELDKPEKRAQAER
;
A
#
# COMPACT_ATOMS: atom_id res chain seq x y z
N MET A 1 24.80 -2.97 -16.11
CA MET A 1 24.07 -3.01 -14.83
C MET A 1 22.65 -2.61 -15.17
N SER A 2 21.66 -3.50 -15.09
CA SER A 2 20.26 -3.08 -15.29
C SER A 2 19.86 -2.16 -14.13
N GLU A 3 19.24 -1.02 -14.42
CA GLU A 3 18.63 -0.22 -13.36
C GLU A 3 17.61 -1.08 -12.62
N ALA A 4 17.66 -1.05 -11.28
CA ALA A 4 16.66 -1.70 -10.47
C ALA A 4 15.32 -1.00 -10.70
N ILE A 5 14.29 -1.75 -11.10
CA ILE A 5 12.95 -1.20 -11.26
C ILE A 5 12.41 -0.78 -9.89
N ASP A 6 12.02 0.49 -9.78
CA ASP A 6 11.30 1.01 -8.63
C ASP A 6 9.80 0.74 -8.77
N LEU A 7 9.34 -0.32 -8.13
CA LEU A 7 7.94 -0.75 -8.16
C LEU A 7 7.01 0.21 -7.39
N GLU A 8 7.52 0.94 -6.41
CA GLU A 8 6.73 1.91 -5.65
C GLU A 8 6.47 3.15 -6.50
N ALA A 9 7.51 3.67 -7.17
CA ALA A 9 7.38 4.78 -8.12
C ALA A 9 6.40 4.45 -9.26
N LEU A 10 6.48 3.23 -9.82
CA LEU A 10 5.52 2.78 -10.84
C LEU A 10 4.09 2.66 -10.30
N THR A 11 3.93 2.25 -9.05
CA THR A 11 2.62 2.20 -8.40
C THR A 11 2.05 3.60 -8.23
N VAL A 12 2.85 4.56 -7.77
CA VAL A 12 2.44 5.98 -7.66
C VAL A 12 2.06 6.55 -9.03
N ALA A 13 2.85 6.29 -10.07
CA ALA A 13 2.57 6.76 -11.43
C ALA A 13 1.23 6.23 -11.99
N ARG A 14 0.78 5.04 -11.54
CA ARG A 14 -0.52 4.47 -11.91
C ARG A 14 -1.71 5.21 -11.28
N TYR A 15 -1.49 5.95 -10.20
CA TYR A 15 -2.52 6.70 -9.45
C TYR A 15 -2.21 8.20 -9.47
N PRO A 16 -2.37 8.89 -10.62
CA PRO A 16 -1.94 10.27 -10.78
C PRO A 16 -2.89 11.29 -10.13
N ALA A 17 -2.31 12.43 -9.78
CA ALA A 17 -3.06 13.63 -9.43
C ALA A 17 -3.84 14.19 -10.65
N PRO A 18 -4.95 14.94 -10.43
CA PRO A 18 -5.52 15.30 -9.13
C PRO A 18 -6.50 14.27 -8.57
N GLU A 19 -6.85 13.24 -9.34
CA GLU A 19 -7.85 12.24 -8.93
C GLU A 19 -7.38 11.41 -7.72
N TRP A 20 -6.08 11.14 -7.62
CA TRP A 20 -5.54 10.32 -6.55
C TRP A 20 -4.54 11.09 -5.69
N ILE A 21 -4.58 10.79 -4.39
CA ILE A 21 -3.59 11.21 -3.40
C ILE A 21 -2.84 9.94 -2.97
N THR A 22 -1.53 9.93 -3.14
CA THR A 22 -0.69 8.77 -2.83
C THR A 22 0.20 9.03 -1.61
N PHE A 23 0.29 8.05 -0.72
CA PHE A 23 1.18 8.03 0.43
C PHE A 23 2.16 6.85 0.29
N VAL A 24 3.40 7.06 0.69
CA VAL A 24 4.45 6.03 0.70
C VAL A 24 4.84 5.74 2.15
N GLU A 25 5.08 4.47 2.48
CA GLU A 25 5.38 3.98 3.85
C GLU A 25 4.35 4.38 4.93
N LEU A 26 3.07 4.37 4.56
CA LEU A 26 1.99 4.84 5.43
C LEU A 26 1.75 3.87 6.58
N ARG A 27 1.81 4.37 7.82
CA ARG A 27 1.38 3.60 9.00
C ARG A 27 -0.13 3.37 8.96
N ALA A 28 -0.52 2.15 9.30
CA ALA A 28 -1.91 1.72 9.27
C ALA A 28 -2.73 2.21 10.48
N GLY A 29 -2.12 2.89 11.44
CA GLY A 29 -2.81 3.52 12.56
C GLY A 29 -1.91 4.43 13.39
N THR A 30 -2.53 5.22 14.25
CA THR A 30 -1.84 6.06 15.23
C THR A 30 -1.64 5.32 16.55
N GLY A 31 -0.69 5.78 17.37
CA GLY A 31 -0.42 5.19 18.69
C GLY A 31 0.20 3.79 18.64
N TRP A 32 -0.09 3.01 19.70
CA TRP A 32 0.57 1.73 20.02
C TRP A 32 -0.38 0.51 20.03
N ALA A 33 -1.62 0.67 19.55
CA ALA A 33 -2.55 -0.44 19.46
C ALA A 33 -1.99 -1.56 18.56
N LYS A 34 -2.41 -2.80 18.79
CA LYS A 34 -1.98 -3.96 17.99
C LYS A 34 -2.30 -3.72 16.51
N GLY A 35 -1.28 -3.75 15.65
CA GLY A 35 -1.39 -3.45 14.22
C GLY A 35 -1.17 -1.99 13.83
N ALA A 36 -1.21 -1.02 14.76
CA ALA A 36 -0.99 0.39 14.43
C ALA A 36 0.43 0.70 13.94
N ALA A 37 1.41 -0.14 14.30
CA ALA A 37 2.80 -0.02 13.85
C ALA A 37 3.02 -0.61 12.44
N GLN A 38 2.08 -1.41 11.91
CA GLN A 38 2.19 -1.95 10.56
C GLN A 38 2.17 -0.80 9.55
N ARG A 39 2.90 -1.00 8.44
CA ARG A 39 3.00 -0.04 7.34
C ARG A 39 2.49 -0.68 6.06
N PHE A 40 2.04 0.17 5.16
CA PHE A 40 1.79 -0.14 3.76
C PHE A 40 2.85 0.58 2.93
N ASP A 41 3.38 -0.09 1.91
CA ASP A 41 4.42 0.51 1.06
C ASP A 41 3.83 1.67 0.26
N VAL A 42 2.65 1.50 -0.34
CA VAL A 42 1.94 2.56 -1.05
C VAL A 42 0.44 2.51 -0.73
N VAL A 43 -0.17 3.67 -0.47
CA VAL A 43 -1.62 3.82 -0.36
C VAL A 43 -2.09 4.91 -1.33
N ALA A 44 -3.00 4.57 -2.22
CA ALA A 44 -3.68 5.51 -3.10
C ALA A 44 -5.11 5.74 -2.60
N LEU A 45 -5.48 7.00 -2.41
CA LEU A 45 -6.82 7.44 -2.00
C LEU A 45 -7.41 8.35 -3.07
N ASN A 46 -8.61 8.02 -3.54
CA ASN A 46 -9.32 8.85 -4.50
C ASN A 46 -9.82 10.14 -3.83
N SER A 47 -9.48 11.29 -4.40
CA SER A 47 -9.79 12.62 -3.88
C SER A 47 -11.20 13.10 -4.24
N TRP A 48 -11.87 12.45 -5.20
CA TRP A 48 -13.16 12.90 -5.70
C TRP A 48 -14.31 12.31 -4.88
N PRO A 49 -15.23 13.13 -4.34
CA PRO A 49 -16.36 12.64 -3.55
C PRO A 49 -17.25 11.64 -4.29
N SER A 50 -17.39 11.78 -5.62
CA SER A 50 -18.17 10.89 -6.47
C SER A 50 -17.64 9.45 -6.48
N LYS A 51 -16.36 9.24 -6.17
CA LYS A 51 -15.72 7.94 -6.07
C LYS A 51 -15.73 7.37 -4.64
N ARG A 52 -16.41 8.04 -3.71
CA ARG A 52 -16.68 7.58 -2.34
C ARG A 52 -15.42 7.22 -1.55
N GLY A 53 -14.32 7.92 -1.78
CA GLY A 53 -13.05 7.66 -1.09
C GLY A 53 -12.47 6.29 -1.40
N HIS A 54 -12.66 5.78 -2.63
CA HIS A 54 -12.03 4.55 -3.07
C HIS A 54 -10.54 4.57 -2.74
N ARG A 55 -10.03 3.49 -2.16
CA ARG A 55 -8.63 3.37 -1.79
C ARG A 55 -8.04 2.04 -2.27
N ALA A 56 -6.73 2.04 -2.52
CA ALA A 56 -5.95 0.85 -2.79
C ALA A 56 -4.66 0.90 -1.96
N ALA A 57 -4.37 -0.20 -1.24
CA ALA A 57 -3.15 -0.34 -0.45
C ALA A 57 -2.28 -1.46 -1.02
N PHE A 58 -1.02 -1.16 -1.25
CA PHE A 58 -0.04 -2.02 -1.89
C PHE A 58 1.04 -2.41 -0.89
N GLU A 59 1.45 -3.67 -1.01
CA GLU A 59 2.65 -4.21 -0.36
C GLU A 59 3.50 -4.82 -1.47
N VAL A 60 4.70 -4.29 -1.67
CA VAL A 60 5.60 -4.62 -2.77
C VAL A 60 6.56 -5.70 -2.31
N LYS A 61 6.43 -6.89 -2.89
CA LYS A 61 7.35 -8.01 -2.63
C LYS A 61 8.24 -8.26 -3.85
N ARG A 62 9.55 -8.08 -3.68
CA ARG A 62 10.54 -8.25 -4.76
C ARG A 62 10.99 -9.70 -4.95
N SER A 63 10.67 -10.58 -4.00
CA SER A 63 11.03 -12.00 -4.05
C SER A 63 9.80 -12.90 -3.87
N ARG A 64 9.84 -14.07 -4.50
CA ARG A 64 8.83 -15.11 -4.30
C ARG A 64 8.73 -15.52 -2.83
N ALA A 65 9.87 -15.64 -2.14
CA ALA A 65 9.89 -16.04 -0.74
C ALA A 65 9.13 -15.04 0.15
N ASP A 66 9.32 -13.73 -0.08
CA ASP A 66 8.58 -12.71 0.66
C ASP A 66 7.09 -12.74 0.36
N PHE A 67 6.73 -12.95 -0.90
CA PHE A 67 5.32 -13.10 -1.29
C PHE A 67 4.66 -14.31 -0.60
N MET A 68 5.33 -15.47 -0.61
CA MET A 68 4.81 -16.67 0.05
C MET A 68 4.60 -16.46 1.56
N ARG A 69 5.51 -15.76 2.24
CA ARG A 69 5.37 -15.45 3.68
C ARG A 69 4.15 -14.60 4.01
N GLU A 70 3.70 -13.76 3.09
CA GLU A 70 2.44 -13.01 3.27
C GLU A 70 1.22 -13.89 3.03
N LEU A 71 1.27 -14.78 2.03
CA LEU A 71 0.19 -15.73 1.76
C LEU A 71 -0.02 -16.72 2.91
N ASP A 72 1.05 -17.09 3.61
CA ASP A 72 0.98 -17.96 4.79
C ASP A 72 0.31 -17.29 6.01
N LYS A 73 0.18 -15.96 6.01
CA LYS A 73 -0.39 -15.15 7.11
C LYS A 73 -1.38 -14.10 6.59
N PRO A 74 -2.48 -14.53 5.95
CA PRO A 74 -3.41 -13.63 5.27
C PRO A 74 -4.07 -12.63 6.23
N GLU A 75 -4.17 -12.95 7.52
CA GLU A 75 -4.75 -12.08 8.55
C GLU A 75 -4.03 -10.73 8.68
N LYS A 76 -2.75 -10.64 8.28
CA LYS A 76 -2.01 -9.38 8.23
C LYS A 76 -2.61 -8.38 7.24
N ARG A 77 -3.34 -8.85 6.23
CA ARG A 77 -3.97 -8.01 5.20
C ARG A 77 -5.30 -7.41 5.65
N ALA A 78 -5.94 -7.96 6.67
CA ALA A 78 -7.24 -7.50 7.16
C ALA A 78 -7.25 -6.01 7.58
N GLN A 79 -6.09 -5.42 7.84
CA GLN A 79 -5.98 -3.99 8.16
C GLN A 79 -6.14 -3.07 6.94
N ALA A 80 -5.81 -3.53 5.73
CA ALA A 80 -6.03 -2.77 4.49
C ALA A 80 -7.52 -2.70 4.08
N GLU A 81 -8.30 -3.66 4.56
CA GLU A 81 -9.71 -3.85 4.21
C GLU A 81 -10.68 -3.01 5.07
N ARG A 82 -10.19 -2.40 6.16
CA ARG A 82 -10.96 -1.52 7.06
C ARG A 82 -11.02 -0.11 6.53
#